data_AF-A0A7J4DTE3-F1
#
_entry.id   AF-A0A7J4DTE3-F1
#
_cell.length_a   1.000
_cell.length_b   1.000
_cell.length_c   1.000
_cell.angle_alpha   90.00
_cell.angle_beta   90.00
_cell.angle_gamma   90.00
#
_symmetry.space_group_name_H-M   'P 1'
#
loop_
_entity.id
_entity.type
_entity.pdbx_description
1 polymer ?
#
loop_
_entity_poly.entity_id
_entity_poly.type
_entity_poly.pdbx_seq_one_letter_code
_entity_poly.pdbx_strand_id
1 'polypeptide(L)'
;GSLDHLFYLNPVPVGSTVHIASIPVYTTKHTVDIATIVWREYREDVKPVTFSISTFVAVEDGLRPREHRVVVEPRNQLEEELYLLASRWRKRLEQLLRVRKEARHDISPPTYSHVITSYYYVAAENTYLEGIASASWMLRLLDEVAGITAMKYVRGLVVTGSIDATVFYAPAYVGETLTVHAYPTYTTRHTIEVTLKVVAEKPGLRPARLVTITRYTMVSIDKSLRPKPIEAPQPPISEEELKAARVRAEERKRALAEAREVAVKLVEALTHFTLHI
;
A
#
# COMPACT_ATOMS: atom_id res chain seq x y z
N GLY A 1 -12.20 1.08 -1.09
CA GLY A 1 -11.21 2.13 -0.84
C GLY A 1 -9.97 1.89 -1.68
N SER A 2 -8.99 2.75 -1.51
CA SER A 2 -7.66 2.62 -2.13
C SER A 2 -6.62 3.28 -1.24
N LEU A 3 -5.37 2.89 -1.44
CA LEU A 3 -4.18 3.49 -0.83
C LEU A 3 -3.30 3.99 -1.98
N ASP A 4 -2.76 5.20 -1.89
CA ASP A 4 -1.70 5.65 -2.79
C ASP A 4 -0.40 4.86 -2.52
N HIS A 5 0.73 5.25 -3.12
CA HIS A 5 2.02 4.71 -2.72
C HIS A 5 2.25 4.92 -1.22
N LEU A 6 2.81 3.91 -0.57
CA LEU A 6 3.25 3.96 0.81
C LEU A 6 4.75 3.67 0.83
N PHE A 7 5.53 4.64 1.30
CA PHE A 7 6.99 4.51 1.38
C PHE A 7 7.44 4.42 2.83
N TYR A 8 8.33 3.48 3.15
CA TYR A 8 9.03 3.42 4.43
C TYR A 8 10.30 4.26 4.32
N LEU A 9 10.22 5.50 4.78
CA LEU A 9 11.26 6.53 4.60
C LEU A 9 12.42 6.35 5.59
N ASN A 10 12.09 6.04 6.84
CA ASN A 10 13.07 5.81 7.90
C ASN A 10 12.61 4.65 8.79
N PRO A 11 13.54 3.80 9.28
CA PRO A 11 13.21 2.72 10.20
C PRO A 11 12.77 3.27 11.57
N VAL A 12 12.03 2.45 12.30
CA VAL A 12 11.58 2.73 13.68
C VAL A 12 12.34 1.80 14.63
N PRO A 13 13.39 2.29 15.33
CA PRO A 13 14.06 1.50 16.36
C PRO A 13 13.13 1.13 17.52
N VAL A 14 13.39 -0.01 18.15
CA VAL A 14 12.74 -0.39 19.41
C VAL A 14 13.01 0.69 20.46
N GLY A 15 11.95 1.09 21.17
CA GLY A 15 12.00 2.18 22.16
C GLY A 15 11.74 3.57 21.59
N SER A 16 11.44 3.69 20.29
CA SER A 16 10.95 4.96 19.74
C SER A 16 9.51 5.23 20.17
N THR A 17 9.16 6.51 20.39
CA THR A 17 7.76 6.95 20.41
C THR A 17 7.30 7.14 18.96
N VAL A 18 6.15 6.58 18.60
CA VAL A 18 5.58 6.70 17.26
C VAL A 18 4.34 7.59 17.33
N HIS A 19 4.32 8.61 16.49
CA HIS A 19 3.23 9.56 16.38
C HIS A 19 2.56 9.40 15.02
N ILE A 20 1.24 9.52 15.01
CA ILE A 20 0.43 9.38 13.81
C ILE A 20 -0.53 10.56 13.76
N ALA A 21 -0.52 11.28 12.65
CA ALA A 21 -1.52 12.30 12.36
C ALA A 21 -2.23 11.95 11.05
N SER A 22 -3.55 12.04 11.07
CA SER A 22 -4.42 11.79 9.92
C SER A 22 -5.29 13.02 9.67
N ILE A 23 -5.23 13.53 8.45
CA ILE A 23 -5.83 14.81 8.05
C ILE A 23 -6.73 14.54 6.83
N PRO A 24 -8.04 14.87 6.87
CA PRO A 24 -8.86 14.90 5.67
C PRO A 24 -8.33 15.97 4.70
N VAL A 25 -8.02 15.58 3.47
CA VAL A 25 -7.33 16.46 2.50
C VAL A 25 -8.08 16.67 1.21
N TYR A 26 -9.07 15.82 0.90
CA TYR A 26 -9.91 15.98 -0.28
C TYR A 26 -11.21 15.21 -0.12
N THR A 27 -12.28 15.67 -0.77
CA THR A 27 -13.59 15.01 -0.73
C THR A 27 -14.27 15.01 -2.08
N THR A 28 -15.01 13.93 -2.37
CA THR A 28 -15.99 13.87 -3.47
C THR A 28 -17.40 13.71 -2.90
N LYS A 29 -18.38 13.41 -3.75
CA LYS A 29 -19.76 13.10 -3.31
C LYS A 29 -19.84 11.90 -2.36
N HIS A 30 -18.94 10.93 -2.51
CA HIS A 30 -19.00 9.63 -1.85
C HIS A 30 -17.71 9.22 -1.15
N THR A 31 -16.63 10.00 -1.28
CA THR A 31 -15.31 9.61 -0.77
C THR A 31 -14.62 10.74 -0.01
N VAL A 32 -13.86 10.34 1.00
CA VAL A 32 -12.96 11.22 1.74
C VAL A 32 -11.55 10.67 1.57
N ASP A 33 -10.63 11.51 1.11
CA ASP A 33 -9.20 11.21 1.08
C ASP A 33 -8.55 11.74 2.35
N ILE A 34 -7.78 10.87 3.00
CA ILE A 34 -7.11 11.14 4.27
C ILE A 34 -5.61 10.99 4.05
N ALA A 35 -4.87 12.07 4.23
CA ALA A 35 -3.42 12.04 4.32
C ALA A 35 -3.03 11.57 5.72
N THR A 36 -2.13 10.60 5.79
CA THR A 36 -1.59 10.11 7.06
C THR A 36 -0.09 10.23 7.05
N ILE A 37 0.46 10.89 8.07
CA ILE A 37 1.89 11.01 8.34
C ILE A 37 2.19 10.27 9.64
N VAL A 38 3.22 9.44 9.59
CA VAL A 38 3.79 8.76 10.75
C VAL A 38 5.19 9.28 10.94
N TRP A 39 5.55 9.67 12.15
CA TRP A 39 6.91 10.02 12.51
C TRP A 39 7.29 9.38 13.83
N ARG A 40 8.60 9.31 14.06
CA ARG A 40 9.15 8.72 15.27
C ARG A 40 10.05 9.72 15.98
N GLU A 41 10.04 9.63 17.29
CA GLU A 41 10.98 10.27 18.18
C GLU A 41 11.84 9.19 18.84
N TYR A 42 13.15 9.32 18.73
CA TYR A 42 14.10 8.42 19.38
C TYR A 42 15.24 9.25 19.94
N ARG A 43 15.22 9.46 21.26
CA ARG A 43 16.05 10.49 21.93
C ARG A 43 15.74 11.86 21.32
N GLU A 44 16.75 12.61 20.88
CA GLU A 44 16.60 13.92 20.24
C GLU A 44 16.39 13.84 18.73
N ASP A 45 16.35 12.63 18.15
CA ASP A 45 16.17 12.43 16.70
C ASP A 45 14.67 12.28 16.38
N VAL A 46 14.16 13.18 15.54
CA VAL A 46 12.78 13.14 15.01
C VAL A 46 12.82 12.92 13.51
N LYS A 47 12.16 11.86 12.99
CA LYS A 47 12.13 11.57 11.55
C LYS A 47 10.77 11.10 11.07
N PRO A 48 10.35 11.52 9.86
CA PRO A 48 9.21 10.92 9.20
C PRO A 48 9.48 9.45 8.89
N VAL A 49 8.53 8.59 9.21
CA VAL A 49 8.58 7.15 8.98
C VAL A 49 7.87 6.80 7.69
N THR A 50 6.65 7.28 7.50
CA THR A 50 5.87 7.04 6.28
C THR A 50 4.82 8.13 6.07
N PHE A 51 4.49 8.37 4.81
CA PHE A 51 3.40 9.24 4.39
C PHE A 51 2.60 8.53 3.30
N SER A 52 1.28 8.61 3.37
CA SER A 52 0.39 8.10 2.32
C SER A 52 -0.97 8.80 2.35
N ILE A 53 -1.65 8.80 1.20
CA ILE A 53 -3.04 9.25 1.07
C ILE A 53 -3.93 8.03 0.84
N SER A 54 -4.95 7.89 1.67
CA SER A 54 -5.93 6.80 1.61
C SER A 54 -7.31 7.33 1.25
N THR A 55 -8.01 6.65 0.35
CA THR A 55 -9.39 6.99 -0.05
C THR A 55 -10.39 6.07 0.63
N PHE A 56 -11.26 6.65 1.45
CA PHE A 56 -12.38 5.98 2.11
C PHE A 56 -13.68 6.30 1.39
N VAL A 57 -14.60 5.33 1.37
CA VAL A 57 -15.92 5.48 0.73
C VAL A 57 -16.96 5.55 1.84
N ALA A 58 -17.80 6.58 1.83
CA ALA A 58 -18.95 6.65 2.71
C ALA A 58 -19.97 5.58 2.28
N VAL A 59 -20.37 4.73 3.22
CA VAL A 59 -21.34 3.67 2.96
C VAL A 59 -22.55 3.77 3.90
N GLU A 60 -23.68 3.28 3.42
CA GLU A 60 -24.89 2.97 4.19
C GLU A 60 -25.03 1.45 4.36
N ASP A 61 -26.11 1.01 4.99
CA ASP A 61 -26.44 -0.40 5.23
C ASP A 61 -26.31 -1.23 3.94
N GLY A 62 -25.70 -2.40 4.06
CA GLY A 62 -25.39 -3.27 2.92
C GLY A 62 -24.20 -2.77 2.10
N LEU A 63 -23.35 -1.90 2.67
CA LEU A 63 -22.09 -1.40 2.11
C LEU A 63 -22.26 -0.63 0.79
N ARG A 64 -23.44 -0.04 0.58
CA ARG A 64 -23.74 0.73 -0.62
C ARG A 64 -23.11 2.12 -0.50
N PRO A 65 -22.45 2.65 -1.54
CA PRO A 65 -21.94 4.02 -1.50
C PRO A 65 -23.08 5.01 -1.25
N ARG A 66 -22.93 5.85 -0.23
CA ARG A 66 -23.87 6.93 0.08
C ARG A 66 -23.23 8.29 -0.14
N GLU A 67 -24.07 9.30 -0.27
CA GLU A 67 -23.59 10.68 -0.32
C GLU A 67 -23.23 11.19 1.08
N HIS A 68 -22.23 12.07 1.14
CA HIS A 68 -21.89 12.82 2.34
C HIS A 68 -21.77 14.31 2.05
N ARG A 69 -21.83 15.12 3.10
CA ARG A 69 -21.76 16.59 3.02
C ARG A 69 -20.44 17.17 3.57
N VAL A 70 -19.45 16.32 3.83
CA VAL A 70 -18.11 16.76 4.24
C VAL A 70 -17.47 17.53 3.10
N VAL A 71 -16.99 18.74 3.40
CA VAL A 71 -16.22 19.59 2.50
C VAL A 71 -14.86 19.82 3.16
N VAL A 72 -13.79 19.67 2.38
CA VAL A 72 -12.43 20.02 2.81
C VAL A 72 -12.01 21.28 2.04
N GLU A 73 -11.78 22.36 2.78
CA GLU A 73 -11.23 23.61 2.25
C GLU A 73 -9.89 23.88 2.92
N PRO A 74 -8.78 23.98 2.14
CA PRO A 74 -7.48 24.30 2.69
C PRO A 74 -7.45 25.68 3.37
N ARG A 75 -6.87 25.76 4.56
CA ARG A 75 -6.82 26.99 5.37
C ARG A 75 -5.44 27.65 5.40
N ASN A 76 -4.41 26.93 4.96
CA ASN A 76 -3.03 27.39 4.91
C ASN A 76 -2.28 26.71 3.76
N GLN A 77 -1.07 27.19 3.48
CA GLN A 77 -0.25 26.69 2.36
C GLN A 77 0.02 25.17 2.44
N LEU A 78 0.23 24.62 3.64
CA LEU A 78 0.47 23.19 3.82
C LEU A 78 -0.77 22.36 3.50
N GLU A 79 -1.95 22.79 3.97
CA GLU A 79 -3.23 22.15 3.60
C GLU A 79 -3.50 22.28 2.09
N GLU A 80 -3.08 23.37 1.45
CA GLU A 80 -3.22 23.56 0.01
C GLU A 80 -2.31 22.59 -0.78
N GLU A 81 -1.05 22.43 -0.35
CA GLU A 81 -0.12 21.43 -0.92
C GLU A 81 -0.69 20.01 -0.79
N LEU A 82 -1.23 19.64 0.39
CA LEU A 82 -1.86 18.34 0.63
C LEU A 82 -3.10 18.13 -0.24
N TYR A 83 -3.95 19.14 -0.37
CA TYR A 83 -5.13 19.09 -1.23
C TYR A 83 -4.76 18.88 -2.69
N LEU A 84 -3.71 19.56 -3.18
CA LEU A 84 -3.21 19.39 -4.54
C LEU A 84 -2.61 18.00 -4.77
N LEU A 85 -1.89 17.45 -3.79
CA LEU A 85 -1.40 16.06 -3.82
C LEU A 85 -2.56 15.07 -3.91
N ALA A 86 -3.56 15.21 -3.04
CA ALA A 86 -4.75 14.37 -3.04
C ALA A 86 -5.53 14.47 -4.36
N SER A 87 -5.65 15.67 -4.94
CA SER A 87 -6.27 15.89 -6.25
C SER A 87 -5.50 15.20 -7.40
N ARG A 88 -4.16 15.21 -7.36
CA ARG A 88 -3.33 14.44 -8.32
C ARG A 88 -3.53 12.93 -8.16
N TRP A 89 -3.49 12.44 -6.92
CA TRP A 89 -3.79 11.05 -6.60
C TRP A 89 -5.17 10.65 -7.13
N ARG A 90 -6.18 11.52 -6.95
CA ARG A 90 -7.54 11.27 -7.43
C ARG A 90 -7.61 11.07 -8.94
N LYS A 91 -6.95 11.94 -9.72
CA LYS A 91 -6.88 11.80 -11.19
C LYS A 91 -6.27 10.47 -11.61
N ARG A 92 -5.23 10.01 -10.89
CA ARG A 92 -4.61 8.70 -11.12
C ARG A 92 -5.54 7.55 -10.74
N LEU A 93 -6.19 7.64 -9.58
CA LEU A 93 -7.13 6.63 -9.10
C LEU A 93 -8.29 6.41 -10.08
N GLU A 94 -8.81 7.48 -10.70
CA GLU A 94 -9.86 7.37 -11.72
C GLU A 94 -9.42 6.52 -12.92
N GLN A 95 -8.16 6.63 -13.35
CA GLN A 95 -7.61 5.78 -14.40
C GLN A 95 -7.52 4.32 -13.94
N LEU A 96 -7.04 4.07 -12.72
CA LEU A 96 -6.95 2.72 -12.13
C LEU A 96 -8.32 2.07 -11.95
N LEU A 97 -9.36 2.87 -11.66
CA LEU A 97 -10.72 2.38 -11.47
C LEU A 97 -11.44 2.05 -12.78
N ARG A 98 -11.00 2.58 -13.95
CA ARG A 98 -11.63 2.26 -15.25
C ARG A 98 -11.57 0.76 -15.57
N VAL A 99 -10.44 0.13 -15.27
CA VAL A 99 -10.22 -1.31 -15.54
C VAL A 99 -10.75 -2.23 -14.44
N ARG A 100 -11.23 -1.67 -13.31
CA ARG A 100 -11.66 -2.42 -12.11
C ARG A 100 -12.78 -3.44 -12.39
N LYS A 101 -13.77 -3.07 -13.21
CA LYS A 101 -14.94 -3.93 -13.49
C LYS A 101 -14.55 -5.20 -14.22
N GLU A 102 -13.59 -5.12 -15.13
CA GLU A 102 -13.08 -6.26 -15.88
C GLU A 102 -12.08 -7.06 -15.06
N ALA A 103 -11.13 -6.37 -14.40
CA ALA A 103 -10.09 -6.99 -13.59
C ALA A 103 -10.64 -7.91 -12.49
N ARG A 104 -11.80 -7.58 -11.88
CA ARG A 104 -12.37 -8.40 -10.79
C ARG A 104 -12.68 -9.86 -11.18
N HIS A 105 -12.81 -10.14 -12.48
CA HIS A 105 -13.10 -11.49 -13.01
C HIS A 105 -11.84 -12.27 -13.40
N ASP A 106 -10.67 -11.63 -13.45
CA ASP A 106 -9.40 -12.33 -13.66
C ASP A 106 -8.96 -13.02 -12.37
N ILE A 107 -9.44 -14.24 -12.18
CA ILE A 107 -9.13 -15.11 -11.03
C ILE A 107 -8.08 -16.17 -11.36
N SER A 108 -7.59 -16.22 -12.60
CA SER A 108 -6.63 -17.25 -13.03
C SER A 108 -5.35 -17.19 -12.21
N PRO A 109 -4.82 -18.33 -11.74
CA PRO A 109 -3.51 -18.36 -11.10
C PRO A 109 -2.44 -17.81 -12.06
N PRO A 110 -1.46 -17.04 -11.54
CA PRO A 110 -0.34 -16.59 -12.36
C PRO A 110 0.49 -17.76 -12.88
N THR A 111 1.01 -17.64 -14.10
CA THR A 111 1.89 -18.65 -14.74
C THR A 111 3.38 -18.33 -14.59
N TYR A 112 3.75 -17.46 -13.64
CA TYR A 112 5.13 -17.05 -13.41
C TYR A 112 5.95 -18.12 -12.67
N SER A 113 7.27 -18.00 -12.74
CA SER A 113 8.17 -18.80 -11.90
C SER A 113 8.17 -18.30 -10.45
N HIS A 114 8.57 -19.16 -9.50
CA HIS A 114 8.73 -18.80 -8.08
C HIS A 114 7.45 -18.26 -7.41
N VAL A 115 6.27 -18.66 -7.90
CA VAL A 115 4.99 -18.32 -7.28
C VAL A 115 4.86 -19.04 -5.94
N ILE A 116 4.59 -18.28 -4.89
CA ILE A 116 4.13 -18.79 -3.61
C ILE A 116 2.63 -18.57 -3.53
N THR A 117 1.88 -19.63 -3.27
CA THR A 117 0.44 -19.55 -3.02
C THR A 117 0.18 -19.80 -1.54
N SER A 118 -0.52 -18.88 -0.91
CA SER A 118 -0.92 -18.97 0.50
C SER A 118 -2.44 -18.82 0.63
N TYR A 119 -3.03 -19.51 1.60
CA TYR A 119 -4.47 -19.50 1.85
C TYR A 119 -4.75 -18.98 3.25
N TYR A 120 -5.74 -18.09 3.36
CA TYR A 120 -6.12 -17.48 4.64
C TYR A 120 -7.63 -17.48 4.81
N TYR A 121 -8.10 -17.84 6.00
CA TYR A 121 -9.49 -17.69 6.34
C TYR A 121 -9.77 -16.28 6.89
N VAL A 122 -10.80 -15.62 6.39
CA VAL A 122 -11.23 -14.31 6.92
C VAL A 122 -12.04 -14.55 8.20
N ALA A 123 -11.36 -14.55 9.35
CA ALA A 123 -11.98 -14.64 10.66
C ALA A 123 -12.70 -13.33 11.05
N ALA A 124 -13.62 -13.39 12.01
CA ALA A 124 -14.40 -12.23 12.45
C ALA A 124 -13.51 -11.09 12.98
N GLU A 125 -12.45 -11.42 13.71
CA GLU A 125 -11.45 -10.46 14.23
C GLU A 125 -10.69 -9.70 13.12
N ASN A 126 -10.68 -10.23 11.91
CA ASN A 126 -10.02 -9.62 10.74
C ASN A 126 -10.93 -8.64 10.01
N THR A 127 -12.17 -8.47 10.49
CA THR A 127 -13.21 -7.68 9.82
C THR A 127 -13.61 -6.45 10.60
N TYR A 128 -14.23 -5.49 9.92
CA TYR A 128 -14.91 -4.34 10.50
C TYR A 128 -16.38 -4.35 10.07
N LEU A 129 -17.03 -3.18 10.03
CA LEU A 129 -18.41 -2.95 9.61
C LEU A 129 -18.95 -3.99 8.60
N GLU A 130 -20.07 -4.62 8.96
CA GLU A 130 -20.78 -5.63 8.15
C GLU A 130 -19.92 -6.83 7.72
N GLY A 131 -18.86 -7.16 8.47
CA GLY A 131 -18.03 -8.33 8.22
C GLY A 131 -17.14 -8.20 7.00
N ILE A 132 -16.82 -6.99 6.52
CA ILE A 132 -15.77 -6.80 5.50
C ILE A 132 -14.39 -6.95 6.17
N ALA A 133 -13.49 -7.71 5.55
CA ALA A 133 -12.08 -7.74 5.91
C ALA A 133 -11.45 -6.34 5.96
N SER A 134 -10.77 -6.03 7.06
CA SER A 134 -10.05 -4.78 7.23
C SER A 134 -8.91 -4.65 6.22
N ALA A 135 -8.82 -3.47 5.58
CA ALA A 135 -7.71 -3.15 4.70
C ALA A 135 -6.37 -3.15 5.45
N SER A 136 -6.32 -2.76 6.73
CA SER A 136 -5.08 -2.77 7.51
C SER A 136 -4.59 -4.19 7.78
N TRP A 137 -5.50 -5.10 8.13
CA TRP A 137 -5.19 -6.53 8.28
C TRP A 137 -4.68 -7.11 6.96
N MET A 138 -5.36 -6.81 5.86
CA MET A 138 -4.96 -7.31 4.54
C MET A 138 -3.58 -6.78 4.12
N LEU A 139 -3.29 -5.50 4.32
CA LEU A 139 -1.97 -4.93 4.00
C LEU A 139 -0.86 -5.58 4.83
N ARG A 140 -1.07 -5.79 6.14
CA ARG A 140 -0.11 -6.53 6.99
C ARG A 140 0.13 -7.95 6.47
N LEU A 141 -0.95 -8.68 6.17
CA LEU A 141 -0.87 -10.03 5.64
C LEU A 141 -0.07 -10.10 4.34
N LEU A 142 -0.33 -9.17 3.42
CA LEU A 142 0.34 -9.11 2.12
C LEU A 142 1.82 -8.74 2.25
N ASP A 143 2.18 -7.87 3.20
CA ASP A 143 3.57 -7.56 3.54
C ASP A 143 4.34 -8.81 3.99
N GLU A 144 3.76 -9.61 4.88
CA GLU A 144 4.35 -10.85 5.37
C GLU A 144 4.60 -11.85 4.22
N VAL A 145 3.61 -12.04 3.34
CA VAL A 145 3.73 -12.92 2.16
C VAL A 145 4.76 -12.39 1.16
N ALA A 146 4.79 -11.08 0.93
CA ALA A 146 5.75 -10.43 0.04
C ALA A 146 7.18 -10.61 0.56
N GLY A 147 7.39 -10.41 1.87
CA GLY A 147 8.66 -10.61 2.55
C GLY A 147 9.15 -12.04 2.44
N ILE A 148 8.30 -13.03 2.74
CA ILE A 148 8.66 -14.45 2.60
C ILE A 148 9.04 -14.78 1.15
N THR A 149 8.27 -14.30 0.18
CA THR A 149 8.55 -14.49 -1.25
C THR A 149 9.89 -13.90 -1.65
N ALA A 150 10.15 -12.65 -1.25
CA ALA A 150 11.41 -11.98 -1.53
C ALA A 150 12.60 -12.67 -0.86
N MET A 151 12.51 -13.04 0.42
CA MET A 151 13.57 -13.75 1.15
C MET A 151 13.94 -15.07 0.49
N LYS A 152 12.94 -15.85 0.05
CA LYS A 152 13.18 -17.10 -0.67
C LYS A 152 13.84 -16.87 -2.02
N TYR A 153 13.46 -15.82 -2.73
CA TYR A 153 14.04 -15.49 -4.04
C TYR A 153 15.50 -15.02 -3.93
N VAL A 154 15.76 -14.06 -3.05
CA VAL A 154 17.11 -13.46 -2.90
C VAL A 154 18.04 -14.30 -2.00
N ARG A 155 17.50 -15.32 -1.32
CA ARG A 155 18.22 -16.17 -0.35
C ARG A 155 18.90 -15.35 0.75
N GLY A 156 18.17 -14.36 1.27
CA GLY A 156 18.71 -13.40 2.23
C GLY A 156 17.61 -12.62 2.95
N LEU A 157 18.04 -11.74 3.86
CA LEU A 157 17.12 -10.88 4.61
C LEU A 157 16.65 -9.72 3.73
N VAL A 158 15.40 -9.31 3.93
CA VAL A 158 14.80 -8.17 3.25
C VAL A 158 14.00 -7.33 4.23
N VAL A 159 13.78 -6.06 3.90
CA VAL A 159 12.83 -5.17 4.56
C VAL A 159 11.93 -4.51 3.53
N THR A 160 10.71 -4.13 3.92
CA THR A 160 9.79 -3.45 3.00
C THR A 160 10.26 -2.02 2.78
N GLY A 161 10.49 -1.65 1.51
CA GLY A 161 10.84 -0.28 1.13
C GLY A 161 9.61 0.53 0.71
N SER A 162 8.71 -0.09 -0.06
CA SER A 162 7.46 0.56 -0.47
C SER A 162 6.36 -0.42 -0.85
N ILE A 163 5.14 0.08 -0.84
CA ILE A 163 3.93 -0.56 -1.37
C ILE A 163 3.42 0.35 -2.48
N ASP A 164 3.22 -0.22 -3.68
CA ASP A 164 2.61 0.51 -4.78
C ASP A 164 1.16 0.88 -4.45
N ALA A 165 0.66 1.94 -5.08
CA ALA A 165 -0.75 2.30 -5.04
C ALA A 165 -1.67 1.07 -5.20
N THR A 166 -2.50 0.84 -4.19
CA THR A 166 -3.32 -0.37 -4.04
C THR A 166 -4.79 -0.02 -4.15
N VAL A 167 -5.49 -0.65 -5.09
CA VAL A 167 -6.94 -0.50 -5.29
C VAL A 167 -7.64 -1.80 -4.93
N PHE A 168 -8.64 -1.72 -4.06
CA PHE A 168 -9.49 -2.87 -3.72
C PHE A 168 -10.66 -2.96 -4.72
N TYR A 169 -10.55 -3.90 -5.66
CA TYR A 169 -11.52 -4.12 -6.73
C TYR A 169 -12.82 -4.73 -6.21
N ALA A 170 -12.73 -5.62 -5.23
CA ALA A 170 -13.87 -6.23 -4.54
C ALA A 170 -13.59 -6.34 -3.04
N PRO A 171 -14.63 -6.30 -2.18
CA PRO A 171 -14.46 -6.59 -0.75
C PRO A 171 -14.16 -8.08 -0.56
N ALA A 172 -13.53 -8.43 0.56
CA ALA A 172 -13.52 -9.78 1.12
C ALA A 172 -14.36 -9.79 2.40
N TYR A 173 -15.05 -10.88 2.68
CA TYR A 173 -16.00 -10.99 3.79
C TYR A 173 -15.59 -12.06 4.79
N VAL A 174 -16.08 -11.92 6.02
CA VAL A 174 -15.98 -12.94 7.05
C VAL A 174 -16.46 -14.30 6.54
N GLY A 175 -15.70 -15.34 6.85
CA GLY A 175 -15.98 -16.71 6.43
C GLY A 175 -15.62 -17.05 5.00
N GLU A 176 -14.94 -16.17 4.28
CA GLU A 176 -14.34 -16.46 2.98
C GLU A 176 -12.89 -16.95 3.11
N THR A 177 -12.42 -17.61 2.07
CA THR A 177 -11.00 -17.94 1.88
C THR A 177 -10.37 -16.90 0.97
N LEU A 178 -9.24 -16.34 1.39
CA LEU A 178 -8.33 -15.59 0.55
C LEU A 178 -7.26 -16.52 -0.01
N THR A 179 -7.09 -16.49 -1.32
CA THR A 179 -5.95 -17.08 -2.02
C THR A 179 -5.02 -15.94 -2.43
N VAL A 180 -3.79 -15.97 -1.92
CA VAL A 180 -2.75 -14.98 -2.22
C VAL A 180 -1.68 -15.65 -3.05
N HIS A 181 -1.55 -15.24 -4.31
CA HIS A 181 -0.42 -15.61 -5.16
C HIS A 181 0.61 -14.49 -5.15
N ALA A 182 1.82 -14.78 -4.66
CA ALA A 182 2.92 -13.83 -4.62
C ALA A 182 4.07 -14.32 -5.49
N TYR A 183 4.63 -13.43 -6.32
CA TYR A 183 5.71 -13.78 -7.23
C TYR A 183 6.59 -12.56 -7.55
N PRO A 184 7.91 -12.77 -7.70
CA PRO A 184 8.84 -11.70 -8.04
C PRO A 184 8.65 -11.29 -9.50
N THR A 185 8.61 -9.98 -9.77
CA THR A 185 8.40 -9.44 -11.12
C THR A 185 9.56 -8.57 -11.61
N TYR A 186 10.41 -8.06 -10.73
CA TYR A 186 11.55 -7.25 -11.15
C TYR A 186 12.59 -7.16 -10.05
N THR A 187 13.87 -7.13 -10.42
CA THR A 187 14.94 -6.82 -9.47
C THR A 187 15.75 -5.61 -9.93
N THR A 188 16.28 -4.84 -8.99
CA THR A 188 17.37 -3.89 -9.24
C THR A 188 18.64 -4.43 -8.60
N ARG A 189 19.67 -3.59 -8.47
CA ARG A 189 20.87 -3.95 -7.70
C ARG A 189 20.54 -4.36 -6.25
N HIS A 190 19.58 -3.70 -5.60
CA HIS A 190 19.32 -3.84 -4.16
C HIS A 190 17.88 -4.17 -3.81
N THR A 191 16.96 -4.11 -4.76
CA THR A 191 15.52 -4.24 -4.48
C THR A 191 14.89 -5.32 -5.34
N ILE A 192 13.81 -5.90 -4.84
CA ILE A 192 12.95 -6.84 -5.54
C ILE A 192 11.51 -6.37 -5.47
N GLU A 193 10.85 -6.29 -6.63
CA GLU A 193 9.41 -6.09 -6.75
C GLU A 193 8.73 -7.46 -6.66
N VAL A 194 7.81 -7.62 -5.71
CA VAL A 194 6.95 -8.79 -5.57
C VAL A 194 5.52 -8.36 -5.85
N THR A 195 4.90 -8.97 -6.87
CA THR A 195 3.49 -8.78 -7.16
C THR A 195 2.66 -9.78 -6.37
N LEU A 196 1.56 -9.32 -5.76
CA LEU A 196 0.59 -10.14 -5.06
C LEU A 196 -0.77 -10.02 -5.74
N LYS A 197 -1.35 -11.15 -6.14
CA LYS A 197 -2.72 -11.28 -6.65
C LYS A 197 -3.58 -11.95 -5.59
N VAL A 198 -4.63 -11.25 -5.14
CA VAL A 198 -5.49 -11.69 -4.04
C VAL A 198 -6.88 -12.01 -4.57
N VAL A 199 -7.30 -13.26 -4.41
CA VAL A 199 -8.64 -13.73 -4.78
C VAL A 199 -9.40 -14.10 -3.52
N ALA A 200 -10.68 -13.73 -3.43
CA ALA A 200 -11.56 -14.14 -2.34
C ALA A 200 -12.70 -15.01 -2.88
N GLU A 201 -13.02 -16.08 -2.16
CA GLU A 201 -14.13 -16.97 -2.50
C GLU A 201 -14.80 -17.59 -1.28
N LYS A 202 -16.02 -18.08 -1.47
CA LYS A 202 -16.68 -18.97 -0.51
C LYS A 202 -17.29 -20.13 -1.30
N PRO A 203 -16.62 -21.28 -1.40
CA PRO A 203 -17.06 -22.38 -2.24
C PRO A 203 -18.54 -22.73 -1.99
N GLY A 204 -19.34 -22.81 -3.06
CA GLY A 204 -20.78 -23.09 -3.02
C GLY A 204 -21.69 -21.95 -2.55
N LEU A 205 -21.14 -20.85 -2.02
CA LEU A 205 -21.92 -19.74 -1.45
C LEU A 205 -21.65 -18.39 -2.13
N ARG A 206 -20.42 -18.16 -2.58
CA ARG A 206 -20.05 -16.94 -3.29
C ARG A 206 -18.94 -17.23 -4.31
N PRO A 207 -19.08 -16.77 -5.57
CA PRO A 207 -18.05 -16.99 -6.58
C PRO A 207 -16.74 -16.29 -6.22
N ALA A 208 -15.65 -16.87 -6.73
CA ALA A 208 -14.33 -16.28 -6.66
C ALA A 208 -14.28 -14.92 -7.38
N ARG A 209 -13.52 -14.00 -6.81
CA ARG A 209 -13.31 -12.66 -7.36
C ARG A 209 -11.94 -12.13 -6.99
N LEU A 210 -11.34 -11.37 -7.89
CA LEU A 210 -10.12 -10.65 -7.60
C LEU A 210 -10.42 -9.48 -6.64
N VAL A 211 -9.80 -9.52 -5.47
CA VAL A 211 -9.87 -8.49 -4.43
C VAL A 211 -8.93 -7.35 -4.78
N THR A 212 -7.66 -7.65 -5.04
CA THR A 212 -6.65 -6.65 -5.38
C THR A 212 -5.44 -7.28 -6.07
N ILE A 213 -4.72 -6.46 -6.82
CA ILE A 213 -3.34 -6.73 -7.24
C ILE A 213 -2.50 -5.60 -6.70
N THR A 214 -1.47 -5.93 -5.94
CA THR A 214 -0.56 -4.95 -5.34
C THR A 214 0.88 -5.38 -5.53
N ARG A 215 1.82 -4.44 -5.38
CA ARG A 215 3.25 -4.68 -5.57
C ARG A 215 4.01 -4.12 -4.39
N TYR A 216 4.90 -4.93 -3.86
CA TYR A 216 5.75 -4.59 -2.74
C TYR A 216 7.18 -4.52 -3.25
N THR A 217 7.86 -3.42 -2.97
CA THR A 217 9.30 -3.30 -3.21
C THR A 217 10.02 -3.63 -1.92
N MET A 218 10.71 -4.78 -1.91
CA MET A 218 11.54 -5.22 -0.80
C MET A 218 12.99 -4.86 -1.06
N VAL A 219 13.70 -4.40 -0.03
CA VAL A 219 15.12 -4.06 -0.08
C VAL A 219 15.91 -5.22 0.52
N SER A 220 16.84 -5.80 -0.24
CA SER A 220 17.77 -6.80 0.25
C SER A 220 18.76 -6.16 1.22
N ILE A 221 18.98 -6.78 2.38
CA ILE A 221 19.83 -6.23 3.43
C ILE A 221 20.80 -7.25 4.01
N ASP A 222 21.91 -6.76 4.56
CA ASP A 222 22.88 -7.55 5.33
C ASP A 222 22.50 -7.64 6.82
N LYS A 223 23.35 -8.33 7.60
CA LYS A 223 23.16 -8.48 9.06
C LYS A 223 23.24 -7.17 9.84
N SER A 224 23.78 -6.10 9.24
CA SER A 224 23.86 -4.76 9.81
C SER A 224 22.73 -3.85 9.33
N LEU A 225 21.68 -4.43 8.71
CA LEU A 225 20.52 -3.72 8.14
C LEU A 225 20.88 -2.75 7.00
N ARG A 226 22.01 -2.98 6.31
CA ARG A 226 22.43 -2.15 5.16
C ARG A 226 22.04 -2.81 3.84
N PRO A 227 21.69 -2.03 2.79
CA PRO A 227 21.37 -2.60 1.49
C PRO A 227 22.47 -3.50 0.94
N LYS A 228 22.13 -4.75 0.60
CA LYS A 228 23.02 -5.74 -0.01
C LYS A 228 22.67 -5.93 -1.49
N PRO A 229 23.64 -6.12 -2.40
CA PRO A 229 23.34 -6.55 -3.76
C PRO A 229 22.53 -7.85 -3.82
N ILE A 230 21.58 -7.94 -4.74
CA ILE A 230 20.85 -9.17 -5.05
C ILE A 230 21.68 -9.99 -6.05
N GLU A 231 21.98 -11.24 -5.68
CA GLU A 231 22.76 -12.17 -6.52
C GLU A 231 21.86 -13.06 -7.39
N ALA A 232 20.56 -13.14 -7.09
CA ALA A 232 19.59 -13.86 -7.90
C ALA A 232 19.44 -13.21 -9.30
N PRO A 233 19.23 -14.00 -10.36
CA PRO A 233 18.97 -13.46 -11.69
C PRO A 233 17.68 -12.63 -11.71
N GLN A 234 17.44 -11.89 -12.81
CA GLN A 234 16.13 -11.28 -13.01
C GLN A 234 15.04 -12.36 -13.08
N PRO A 235 13.83 -12.08 -12.57
CA PRO A 235 12.69 -12.95 -12.77
C PRO A 235 12.47 -13.22 -14.27
N PRO A 236 12.23 -14.47 -14.68
CA PRO A 236 11.97 -14.81 -16.07
C PRO A 236 10.56 -14.33 -16.45
N ILE A 237 10.48 -13.11 -16.96
CA ILE A 237 9.26 -12.43 -17.45
C ILE A 237 9.45 -11.99 -18.90
N SER A 238 8.38 -11.63 -19.60
CA SER A 238 8.48 -11.16 -20.99
C SER A 238 9.26 -9.84 -21.09
N GLU A 239 9.78 -9.52 -22.28
CA GLU A 239 10.45 -8.24 -22.51
C GLU A 239 9.51 -7.04 -22.31
N GLU A 240 8.23 -7.16 -22.70
CA GLU A 240 7.25 -6.11 -22.46
C GLU A 240 6.98 -5.92 -20.97
N GLU A 241 6.87 -7.01 -20.22
CA GLU A 241 6.69 -6.97 -18.76
C GLU A 241 7.90 -6.34 -18.07
N LEU A 242 9.10 -6.66 -18.53
CA LEU A 242 10.34 -6.09 -17.99
C LEU A 242 10.43 -4.59 -18.27
N LYS A 243 10.06 -4.16 -19.48
CA LYS A 243 9.97 -2.73 -19.83
C LYS A 243 8.95 -2.02 -18.96
N ALA A 244 7.77 -2.60 -18.75
CA ALA A 244 6.75 -2.04 -17.87
C ALA A 244 7.24 -1.96 -16.41
N ALA A 245 7.98 -2.96 -15.92
CA ALA A 245 8.54 -2.95 -14.58
C ALA A 245 9.62 -1.86 -14.40
N ARG A 246 10.45 -1.62 -15.41
CA ARG A 246 11.43 -0.51 -15.40
C ARG A 246 10.74 0.85 -15.32
N VAL A 247 9.66 1.05 -16.07
CA VAL A 247 8.85 2.28 -15.99
C VAL A 247 8.28 2.46 -14.58
N ARG A 248 7.66 1.42 -14.01
CA ARG A 248 7.15 1.48 -12.62
C ARG A 248 8.25 1.80 -11.60
N ALA A 249 9.44 1.24 -11.75
CA ALA A 249 10.56 1.51 -10.85
C ALA A 249 11.01 2.99 -10.89
N GLU A 250 11.02 3.59 -12.07
CA GLU A 250 11.35 5.02 -12.24
C GLU A 250 10.23 5.92 -11.68
N GLU A 251 8.96 5.57 -11.91
CA GLU A 251 7.82 6.27 -11.31
C GLU A 251 7.88 6.23 -9.78
N ARG A 252 8.15 5.05 -9.19
CA ARG A 252 8.34 4.89 -7.74
C ARG A 252 9.44 5.79 -7.20
N LYS A 253 10.58 5.89 -7.92
CA LYS A 253 11.70 6.73 -7.50
C LYS A 253 11.31 8.21 -7.42
N ARG A 254 10.51 8.70 -8.38
CA ARG A 254 9.99 10.06 -8.39
C ARG A 254 8.98 10.29 -7.26
N ALA A 255 8.04 9.36 -7.10
CA ALA A 255 7.04 9.42 -6.03
C ALA A 255 7.68 9.35 -4.63
N LEU A 256 8.75 8.59 -4.44
CA LEU A 256 9.51 8.54 -3.19
C LEU A 256 10.14 9.89 -2.86
N ALA A 257 10.69 10.60 -3.85
CA ALA A 257 11.29 11.92 -3.64
C ALA A 257 10.23 12.95 -3.18
N GLU A 258 9.08 12.98 -3.87
CA GLU A 258 7.95 13.85 -3.51
C GLU A 258 7.39 13.51 -2.12
N ALA A 259 7.16 12.22 -1.84
CA ALA A 259 6.66 11.77 -0.54
C ALA A 259 7.62 12.13 0.61
N ARG A 260 8.94 12.05 0.37
CA ARG A 260 9.95 12.42 1.37
C ARG A 260 9.94 13.91 1.67
N GLU A 261 9.83 14.76 0.64
CA GLU A 261 9.76 16.21 0.81
C GLU A 261 8.52 16.61 1.63
N VAL A 262 7.35 16.09 1.24
CA VAL A 262 6.08 16.36 1.92
C VAL A 262 6.11 15.86 3.37
N ALA A 263 6.63 14.65 3.60
CA ALA A 263 6.70 14.08 4.94
C ALA A 263 7.59 14.91 5.88
N VAL A 264 8.70 15.47 5.40
CA VAL A 264 9.56 16.37 6.19
C VAL A 264 8.81 17.64 6.57
N LYS A 265 8.21 18.33 5.58
CA LYS A 265 7.41 19.54 5.82
C LYS A 265 6.28 19.31 6.84
N LEU A 266 5.59 18.18 6.75
CA LEU A 266 4.52 17.80 7.68
C LEU A 266 5.03 17.61 9.11
N VAL A 267 6.13 16.89 9.28
CA VAL A 267 6.71 16.65 10.61
C VAL A 267 7.22 17.94 11.20
N GLU A 268 7.87 18.80 10.41
CA GLU A 268 8.30 20.12 10.87
C GLU A 268 7.11 20.96 11.35
N ALA A 269 6.05 21.06 10.55
CA ALA A 269 4.85 21.79 10.95
C ALA A 269 4.24 21.23 12.26
N LEU A 270 4.04 19.91 12.32
CA LEU A 270 3.37 19.27 13.47
C LEU A 270 4.20 19.31 14.75
N THR A 271 5.53 19.23 14.66
CA THR A 271 6.41 19.25 15.85
C THR A 271 6.65 20.66 16.39
N HIS A 272 6.67 21.69 15.54
CA HIS A 272 6.74 23.09 15.99
C HIS A 272 5.48 23.50 16.76
N PHE A 273 4.29 22.96 16.42
CA PHE A 273 3.07 23.22 17.18
C PHE A 273 3.10 22.63 18.60
N THR A 274 3.81 21.53 18.82
CA THR A 274 3.92 20.88 20.15
C THR A 274 4.94 21.52 21.10
N LEU A 275 5.88 22.34 20.61
CA LEU A 275 6.88 23.02 21.44
C LEU A 275 6.39 24.38 22.00
N HIS A 276 5.16 24.79 21.68
CA HIS A 276 4.56 26.06 22.09
C HIS A 276 3.32 25.91 22.99
N ILE A 277 3.14 24.73 23.61
CA ILE A 277 2.11 24.45 24.64
C ILE A 277 2.82 24.10 25.94
#